data_AF-A0A534V8F1-F1
#
_entry.id   AF-A0A534V8F1-F1
#
_cell.length_a   1.000
_cell.length_b   1.000
_cell.length_c   1.000
_cell.angle_alpha   90.00
_cell.angle_beta   90.00
_cell.angle_gamma   90.00
#
_symmetry.space_group_name_H-M   'P 1'
#
loop_
_entity.id
_entity.type
_entity.pdbx_description
1 polymer ?
#
loop_
_entity_poly.entity_id
_entity_poly.type
_entity_poly.pdbx_seq_one_letter_code
_entity_poly.pdbx_strand_id
1 'polypeptide(L)' 'MKDSPSDGQASPEAEERADALDRIHAALRGLRFGTVTLVVQDGVVVQVERTEKIRLQRREPRGMS' A
#
# COMPACT_ATOMS: atom_id res chain seq x y z
N MET A 1 5.58 43.65 -19.19
CA MET A 1 4.33 42.89 -19.35
C MET A 1 4.64 41.62 -20.14
N LYS A 2 4.85 40.52 -19.43
CA LYS A 2 4.59 39.17 -19.92
C LYS A 2 4.02 38.43 -18.73
N ASP A 3 2.71 38.44 -18.65
CA ASP A 3 1.93 37.65 -17.72
C ASP A 3 2.14 36.15 -17.98
N SER A 4 2.09 35.42 -16.88
CA SER A 4 1.90 33.99 -16.59
C SER A 4 1.15 33.13 -17.63
N PRO A 5 1.02 31.79 -17.44
CA PRO A 5 1.57 30.88 -16.42
C PRO A 5 2.31 29.68 -17.04
N SER A 6 3.16 28.97 -16.28
CA SER A 6 3.49 27.58 -16.64
C SER A 6 3.41 26.74 -15.39
N ASP A 7 2.50 25.78 -15.48
CA ASP A 7 2.01 24.89 -14.43
C ASP A 7 3.10 24.38 -13.49
N GLY A 8 2.72 24.30 -12.20
CA GLY A 8 3.49 23.62 -11.18
C GLY A 8 3.65 22.13 -11.51
N GLN A 9 4.62 21.83 -12.35
CA GLN A 9 5.16 20.48 -12.51
C GLN A 9 5.80 20.13 -11.17
N ALA A 10 5.20 19.16 -10.49
CA ALA A 10 5.83 18.54 -9.34
C ALA A 10 7.21 18.03 -9.78
N SER A 11 8.21 18.13 -8.90
CA SER A 11 9.51 17.52 -9.20
C SER A 11 9.32 16.01 -9.42
N PRO A 12 10.12 15.37 -10.28
CA PRO A 12 10.03 13.93 -10.53
C PRO A 12 10.09 13.10 -9.23
N GLU A 13 10.90 13.55 -8.26
CA GLU A 13 10.99 12.92 -6.93
C GLU A 13 9.67 12.99 -6.13
N ALA A 14 8.89 14.06 -6.28
CA ALA A 14 7.62 14.23 -5.60
C ALA A 14 6.53 13.34 -6.24
N GLU A 15 6.55 13.19 -7.56
CA GLU A 15 5.67 12.28 -8.29
C GLU A 15 5.97 10.82 -7.94
N GLU A 16 7.23 10.41 -7.95
CA GLU A 16 7.65 9.06 -7.55
C GLU A 16 7.26 8.74 -6.11
N ARG A 17 7.37 9.72 -5.20
CA ARG A 17 6.94 9.57 -3.81
C ARG A 17 5.43 9.42 -3.69
N ALA A 18 4.65 10.18 -4.47
CA ALA A 18 3.21 10.06 -4.51
C ALA A 18 2.79 8.66 -5.01
N ASP A 19 3.42 8.17 -6.07
CA ASP A 19 3.19 6.83 -6.62
C ASP A 19 3.48 5.73 -5.59
N ALA A 20 4.56 5.84 -4.83
CA ALA A 20 4.90 4.89 -3.78
C ALA A 20 3.83 4.86 -2.67
N LEU A 21 3.34 6.02 -2.24
CA LEU A 21 2.30 6.14 -1.23
C LEU A 21 0.97 5.53 -1.70
N ASP A 22 0.61 5.74 -2.96
CA ASP A 22 -0.61 5.16 -3.54
C ASP A 22 -0.54 3.63 -3.61
N ARG A 23 0.63 3.07 -3.96
CA ARG A 23 0.85 1.62 -3.94
C ARG A 23 0.78 1.03 -2.54
N ILE A 24 1.37 1.70 -1.54
CA ILE A 24 1.28 1.29 -0.14
C ILE A 24 -0.18 1.33 0.33
N HIS A 25 -0.90 2.40 0.02
CA HIS A 25 -2.30 2.55 0.38
C HIS A 25 -3.16 1.45 -0.27
N ALA A 26 -2.93 1.13 -1.54
CA ALA A 26 -3.58 0.02 -2.22
C ALA A 26 -3.28 -1.33 -1.55
N ALA A 27 -2.03 -1.59 -1.16
CA ALA A 27 -1.64 -2.82 -0.48
C ALA A 27 -2.30 -2.97 0.91
N LEU A 28 -2.46 -1.88 1.65
CA LEU A 28 -3.13 -1.89 2.96
C LEU A 28 -4.65 -1.99 2.86
N ARG A 29 -5.26 -1.53 1.75
CA ARG A 29 -6.70 -1.44 1.60
C ARG A 29 -7.36 -2.82 1.71
N GLY A 30 -8.28 -2.96 2.66
CA GLY A 30 -9.06 -4.18 2.87
C GLY A 30 -8.31 -5.31 3.59
N LEU A 31 -7.06 -5.10 4.00
CA LEU A 31 -6.31 -6.10 4.77
C LEU A 31 -6.85 -6.16 6.20
N ARG A 32 -7.63 -7.21 6.51
CA ARG A 32 -8.18 -7.43 7.87
C ARG A 32 -7.18 -8.08 8.81
N PHE A 33 -6.46 -9.07 8.30
CA PHE A 33 -5.43 -9.80 9.03
C PHE A 33 -4.33 -10.19 8.05
N GLY A 34 -3.09 -9.86 8.37
CA GLY A 34 -1.97 -10.12 7.48
C GLY A 34 -0.79 -9.20 7.74
N THR A 35 0.10 -9.11 6.75
CA THR A 35 1.30 -8.29 6.79
C THR A 35 1.48 -7.60 5.45
N VAL A 36 1.95 -6.36 5.46
CA VAL A 36 2.50 -5.69 4.27
C VAL A 36 3.98 -5.45 4.54
N THR A 37 4.83 -5.88 3.61
CA THR A 37 6.28 -5.72 3.68
C THR A 37 6.73 -4.77 2.58
N LEU A 38 7.51 -3.75 2.95
CA LEU A 38 8.09 -2.78 2.02
C LEU A 38 9.60 -2.99 1.96
N VAL A 39 10.15 -2.94 0.75
CA VAL A 39 11.59 -2.90 0.53
C VAL A 39 11.95 -1.51 0.03
N VAL A 40 12.85 -0.84 0.74
CA VAL A 40 13.35 0.49 0.42
C VAL A 40 14.83 0.39 0.08
N GLN A 41 15.23 0.97 -1.03
CA GLN A 41 16.62 1.09 -1.48
C GLN A 41 16.86 2.53 -1.89
N ASP A 42 17.95 3.13 -1.41
CA ASP A 42 18.33 4.52 -1.73
C ASP A 42 17.22 5.56 -1.48
N GLY A 43 16.38 5.31 -0.46
CA GLY A 43 15.24 6.18 -0.12
C GLY A 43 13.99 5.97 -0.97
N VAL A 44 14.00 5.05 -1.93
CA VAL A 44 12.89 4.74 -2.83
C VAL A 44 12.29 3.37 -2.50
N VAL A 45 10.97 3.28 -2.49
CA VAL A 45 10.26 2.00 -2.31
C VAL A 45 10.35 1.21 -3.62
N VAL A 46 11.07 0.10 -3.61
CA VAL A 46 11.29 -0.74 -4.80
C VAL A 46 10.36 -1.97 -4.84
N GLN A 47 9.84 -2.40 -3.69
CA GLN A 47 8.92 -3.55 -3.61
C GLN A 47 7.88 -3.35 -2.52
N VAL A 48 6.66 -3.83 -2.81
CA VAL A 48 5.54 -3.94 -1.88
C VAL A 48 4.98 -5.35 -1.96
N GLU A 49 5.02 -6.09 -0.86
CA GLU A 49 4.44 -7.44 -0.74
C GLU A 49 3.29 -7.42 0.26
N ARG A 50 2.15 -8.04 -0.09
CA ARG A 50 0.99 -8.19 0.79
C ARG A 50 0.74 -9.67 1.06
N THR A 51 0.71 -10.04 2.32
CA THR A 51 0.37 -11.40 2.78
C THR A 51 -0.91 -11.34 3.60
N GLU A 52 -1.94 -12.08 3.20
CA GLU A 52 -3.17 -12.21 3.98
C GLU A 52 -3.15 -13.45 4.88
N LYS A 53 -3.75 -13.35 6.07
CA LYS A 53 -3.90 -14.47 7.01
C LYS A 53 -5.38 -14.70 7.28
N ILE A 54 -5.85 -15.92 7.06
CA ILE A 54 -7.23 -16.32 7.35
C ILE A 54 -7.23 -17.22 8.58
N ARG A 55 -8.03 -16.89 9.59
CA ARG A 55 -8.29 -17.81 10.71
C ARG A 55 -9.40 -18.77 10.31
N LEU A 56 -9.07 -20.04 10.17
CA LEU A 56 -10.07 -21.09 10.04
C LEU A 56 -10.64 -21.36 11.43
N GLN A 57 -11.85 -20.88 11.70
CA GLN A 57 -12.54 -21.28 12.93
C GLN A 57 -12.91 -22.76 12.78
N ARG A 58 -12.40 -23.61 13.69
CA ARG A 58 -12.88 -24.97 13.82
C ARG A 58 -14.33 -24.87 14.28
N ARG A 59 -15.29 -25.17 13.40
CA ARG A 59 -16.66 -25.45 13.83
C ARG A 59 -16.55 -26.62 14.80
N GLU A 60 -16.83 -26.37 16.07
CA GLU A 60 -17.04 -27.42 17.03
C GLU A 60 -18.23 -28.25 16.51
N PRO A 61 -18.09 -29.57 16.32
CA PRO A 61 -19.22 -30.40 15.94
C PRO A 61 -20.25 -30.19 17.04
N ARG A 62 -21.41 -29.59 16.67
CA ARG A 62 -22.50 -29.35 17.61
C ARG A 62 -22.75 -30.66 18.35
N GLY A 63 -22.67 -30.59 19.68
CA GLY A 63 -22.79 -31.74 20.56
C GLY A 63 -23.91 -32.65 20.10
N MET A 64 -23.54 -33.91 19.85
CA MET A 64 -24.48 -35.01 19.91
C MET A 64 -24.88 -35.09 21.39
N SER A 65 -26.09 -34.66 21.69
CA SER A 65 -26.74 -34.83 23.00
C SER A 65 -28.18 -35.23 22.74
#